data_AF-A0A7C6MSV3-F1
#
_entry.id   AF-A0A7C6MSV3-F1
#
_cell.length_a   1.000
_cell.length_b   1.000
_cell.length_c   1.000
_cell.angle_alpha   90.00
_cell.angle_beta   90.00
_cell.angle_gamma   90.00
#
_symmetry.space_group_name_H-M   'P 1'
#
loop_
_entity.id
_entity.type
_entity.pdbx_description
1 polymer ?
#
loop_
_entity_poly.entity_id
_entity_poly.type
_entity_poly.pdbx_seq_one_letter_code
_entity_poly.pdbx_strand_id
1 'polypeptide(L)'
;MQNNRSNNWKGLVIPIVVFGFWFILGVTGRLNSQLFPTPQEVWVAFMHLLKRGLFWRHVASSLTRVFIGFGLSIAVGVPLGLLIGCVPESHVWFGPTLHFLRQIPPTALIPVFLLWFGIGEGSKHAVIFYAAVFPIV
;
A
#
# COMPACT_ATOMS: atom_id res chain seq x y z
N MET A 1 1.56 30.23 21.84
CA MET A 1 2.63 29.36 21.31
C MET A 1 2.97 28.32 22.37
N GLN A 2 2.24 27.20 22.41
CA GLN A 2 2.28 26.23 23.52
C GLN A 2 3.28 25.11 23.21
N ASN A 3 4.47 25.29 23.79
CA ASN A 3 5.59 24.35 23.81
C ASN A 3 5.18 23.08 24.58
N ASN A 4 4.66 22.06 23.88
CA ASN A 4 4.28 20.80 24.49
C ASN A 4 5.34 19.73 24.17
N ARG A 5 6.47 19.76 24.89
CA ARG A 5 7.40 18.60 25.02
C ARG A 5 6.75 17.51 25.88
N SER A 6 5.59 17.03 25.47
CA SER A 6 4.88 15.94 26.14
C SER A 6 5.59 14.62 25.84
N ASN A 7 6.56 14.26 26.68
CA ASN A 7 6.83 12.89 27.12
C ASN A 7 6.29 11.78 26.18
N ASN A 8 7.03 11.52 25.10
CA ASN A 8 6.65 10.66 23.98
C ASN A 8 6.54 9.16 24.33
N TRP A 9 7.11 8.73 25.46
CA TRP A 9 7.01 7.36 25.99
C TRP A 9 5.59 6.90 26.36
N LYS A 10 4.65 7.81 26.67
CA LYS A 10 3.26 7.44 26.99
C LYS A 10 2.54 6.83 25.78
N GLY A 11 2.94 7.18 24.55
CA GLY A 11 2.40 6.60 23.33
C GLY A 11 2.79 5.13 23.11
N LEU A 12 3.85 4.64 23.76
CA LEU A 12 4.31 3.25 23.65
C LEU A 12 3.52 2.28 24.52
N VAL A 13 2.78 2.78 25.51
CA VAL A 13 2.03 1.94 26.45
C VAL A 13 1.03 1.05 25.72
N ILE A 14 0.26 1.60 24.79
CA ILE A 14 -0.76 0.85 24.04
C ILE A 14 -0.11 -0.26 23.17
N PRO A 15 0.88 0.03 22.28
CA PRO A 15 1.57 -1.01 21.53
C PRO A 15 2.18 -2.11 22.40
N ILE A 16 2.80 -1.74 23.53
CA ILE A 16 3.43 -2.71 24.45
C ILE A 16 2.38 -3.61 25.09
N VAL A 17 1.25 -3.04 25.55
CA VAL A 17 0.15 -3.82 26.13
C VAL A 17 -0.43 -4.79 25.10
N VAL A 18 -0.66 -4.33 23.87
CA VAL A 18 -1.16 -5.18 22.78
C VAL A 18 -0.16 -6.29 22.46
N PHE A 19 1.13 -5.97 22.36
CA PHE A 19 2.18 -6.95 22.08
C PHE A 19 2.32 -7.96 23.21
N GLY A 20 2.28 -7.51 24.47
CA GLY A 20 2.32 -8.37 25.65
C GLY A 20 1.10 -9.29 25.71
N PHE A 21 -0.09 -8.77 25.43
CA PHE A 21 -1.32 -9.56 25.37
C PHE A 21 -1.25 -10.63 24.27
N TRP A 22 -0.77 -10.28 23.08
CA TRP A 22 -0.53 -11.23 21.99
C TRP A 22 0.51 -12.30 22.37
N PHE A 23 1.62 -11.91 23.00
CA PHE A 23 2.64 -12.85 23.47
C PHE A 23 2.07 -13.83 24.49
N ILE A 24 1.33 -13.35 25.51
CA ILE A 24 0.71 -14.19 26.55
C ILE A 24 -0.32 -15.14 25.94
N LEU A 25 -1.22 -14.63 25.10
CA LEU A 25 -2.23 -15.47 24.45
C LEU A 25 -1.61 -16.49 23.49
N GLY A 26 -0.53 -16.13 22.80
CA GLY A 26 0.21 -17.03 21.91
C GLY A 26 0.89 -18.17 22.67
N VAL A 27 1.58 -17.87 23.78
CA VAL A 27 2.31 -18.88 24.57
C VAL A 27 1.37 -19.79 25.37
N THR A 28 0.21 -19.28 25.79
CA THR A 28 -0.78 -20.10 26.52
C THR A 28 -1.47 -21.18 25.67
N GLY A 29 -1.18 -21.26 24.36
CA GLY A 29 -1.70 -22.31 23.47
C GLY A 29 -3.22 -22.26 23.26
N ARG A 30 -3.89 -21.22 23.76
CA ARG A 30 -5.34 -21.01 23.60
C ARG A 30 -5.72 -20.47 22.23
N LEU A 31 -4.74 -19.99 21.47
CA LEU A 31 -4.91 -19.52 20.10
C LEU A 31 -4.48 -20.61 19.12
N ASN A 32 -5.24 -20.76 18.02
CA ASN A 32 -4.85 -21.63 16.93
C ASN A 32 -3.58 -21.06 16.26
N SER A 33 -2.44 -21.75 16.40
CA SER A 33 -1.14 -21.32 15.86
C SER A 33 -1.13 -21.11 14.34
N GLN A 34 -2.07 -21.68 13.60
CA GLN A 34 -2.21 -21.41 12.15
C GLN A 34 -2.82 -20.04 11.87
N LEU A 35 -3.71 -19.55 12.74
CA LEU A 35 -4.37 -18.25 12.59
C LEU A 35 -3.62 -17.14 13.35
N PHE A 36 -2.98 -17.50 14.46
CA PHE A 36 -2.29 -16.57 15.35
C PHE A 36 -0.93 -17.16 15.75
N PRO A 37 0.07 -17.11 14.86
CA PRO A 37 1.43 -17.53 15.21
C PRO A 37 1.93 -16.70 16.38
N THR A 38 2.76 -17.32 17.22
CA THR A 38 3.42 -16.65 18.33
C THR A 38 4.52 -15.71 17.83
N PRO A 39 4.92 -14.71 18.63
CA PRO A 39 6.01 -13.81 18.26
C PRO A 39 7.32 -14.54 17.94
N GLN A 40 7.58 -15.66 18.61
CA GLN A 40 8.74 -16.52 18.36
C GLN A 40 8.65 -17.24 17.01
N GLU A 41 7.48 -17.78 16.65
CA GLU A 41 7.26 -18.41 15.35
C GLU A 41 7.40 -17.40 14.20
N VAL A 42 6.91 -16.17 14.39
CA VAL A 42 7.12 -15.07 13.42
C VAL A 42 8.60 -14.77 13.25
N TRP A 43 9.37 -14.72 14.34
CA TRP A 43 10.82 -14.49 14.28
C TRP A 43 11.57 -15.62 13.56
N VAL A 44 11.21 -16.87 13.83
CA VAL A 44 11.80 -18.05 13.16
C VAL A 44 11.47 -18.02 11.66
N ALA A 45 10.21 -17.75 11.30
CA ALA A 45 9.78 -17.64 9.90
C ALA A 45 10.51 -16.51 9.16
N PHE A 46 10.67 -15.35 9.83
CA PHE A 46 11.44 -14.22 9.29
C PHE A 46 12.91 -14.60 9.02
N MET A 47 13.58 -15.23 9.98
CA MET A 47 14.96 -15.69 9.82
C MET A 47 15.08 -16.76 8.73
N HIS A 48 14.09 -17.63 8.60
CA HIS A 48 14.04 -18.63 7.55
C HIS A 48 13.90 -17.98 6.15
N LEU A 49 13.06 -16.95 6.00
CA LEU A 49 12.92 -16.18 4.76
C LEU A 49 14.18 -15.40 4.41
N LEU A 50 14.85 -14.81 5.41
CA LEU A 50 16.12 -14.11 5.24
C LEU A 50 17.22 -15.04 4.76
N LYS A 51 17.44 -16.17 5.45
CA LYS A 51 18.49 -17.15 5.11
C LYS A 51 18.30 -17.76 3.72
N ARG A 52 17.06 -17.94 3.27
CA ARG A 52 16.74 -18.44 1.92
C ARG A 52 16.84 -17.38 0.82
N GLY A 53 17.12 -16.12 1.16
CA GLY A 53 17.11 -15.00 0.20
C GLY A 53 15.72 -14.65 -0.37
N LEU A 54 14.66 -15.33 0.11
CA LEU A 54 13.28 -15.12 -0.35
C LEU A 54 12.74 -13.77 0.12
N PHE A 55 13.13 -13.32 1.32
CA PHE A 55 12.76 -12.01 1.84
C PHE A 55 13.08 -10.90 0.83
N TRP A 56 14.34 -10.83 0.38
CA TRP A 56 14.78 -9.82 -0.59
C TRP A 56 14.10 -9.96 -1.93
N ARG A 57 13.84 -11.20 -2.40
CA ARG A 57 13.11 -11.43 -3.65
C ARG A 57 11.67 -10.90 -3.59
N HIS A 58 10.97 -11.13 -2.48
CA HIS A 58 9.61 -10.63 -2.30
C HIS A 58 9.57 -9.11 -2.17
N VAL A 59 10.49 -8.53 -1.40
CA VAL A 59 10.65 -7.07 -1.28
C VAL A 59 10.92 -6.46 -2.64
N ALA A 60 11.93 -6.96 -3.37
CA ALA A 60 12.28 -6.47 -4.70
C ALA A 60 11.09 -6.54 -5.66
N SER A 61 10.40 -7.69 -5.73
CA SER A 61 9.21 -7.84 -6.57
C SER A 61 8.11 -6.83 -6.21
N SER A 62 7.92 -6.54 -4.92
CA SER A 62 6.96 -5.52 -4.48
C SER A 62 7.38 -4.12 -4.89
N LEU A 63 8.65 -3.76 -4.73
CA LEU A 63 9.16 -2.45 -5.15
C LEU A 63 9.09 -2.29 -6.66
N THR A 64 9.45 -3.31 -7.44
CA THR A 64 9.37 -3.26 -8.91
C THR A 64 7.96 -2.92 -9.38
N ARG A 65 6.93 -3.55 -8.80
CA ARG A 65 5.54 -3.21 -9.11
C ARG A 65 5.21 -1.75 -8.83
N VAL A 66 5.65 -1.24 -7.67
CA VAL A 66 5.43 0.15 -7.28
C VAL A 66 6.13 1.09 -8.25
N PHE A 67 7.41 0.87 -8.56
CA PHE A 67 8.17 1.72 -9.47
C PHE A 67 7.59 1.74 -10.88
N ILE A 68 7.16 0.59 -11.42
CA ILE A 68 6.57 0.52 -12.75
C ILE A 68 5.21 1.24 -12.76
N GLY A 69 4.31 0.90 -11.84
CA GLY A 69 2.97 1.52 -11.79
C GLY A 69 3.03 3.02 -11.52
N PHE A 70 3.88 3.45 -10.58
CA PHE A 70 4.10 4.85 -10.25
C PHE A 70 4.80 5.61 -11.38
N GLY A 71 5.80 5.00 -12.03
CA GLY A 71 6.48 5.59 -13.18
C GLY A 71 5.53 5.86 -14.35
N LEU A 72 4.64 4.91 -14.65
CA LEU A 72 3.56 5.12 -15.62
C LEU A 72 2.62 6.26 -15.20
N SER A 73 2.33 6.35 -13.90
CA SER A 73 1.46 7.40 -13.35
C SER A 73 2.07 8.78 -13.49
N ILE A 74 3.38 8.93 -13.27
CA ILE A 74 4.10 10.18 -13.50
C ILE A 74 4.06 10.52 -15.00
N ALA A 75 4.39 9.54 -15.85
CA ALA A 75 4.47 9.74 -17.29
C ALA A 75 3.15 10.22 -17.91
N VAL A 76 2.01 9.82 -17.33
CA VAL A 76 0.67 10.24 -17.80
C VAL A 76 0.12 11.41 -16.99
N GLY A 77 0.24 11.34 -15.67
CA GLY A 77 -0.38 12.28 -14.74
C GLY A 77 0.26 13.66 -14.76
N VAL A 78 1.59 13.75 -14.86
CA VAL A 78 2.27 15.06 -14.92
C VAL A 78 1.87 15.83 -16.18
N PRO A 79 1.93 15.26 -17.40
CA PRO A 79 1.44 15.96 -18.59
C PRO A 79 -0.03 16.36 -18.52
N LEU A 80 -0.91 15.49 -18.01
CA LEU A 80 -2.33 15.79 -17.84
C LEU A 80 -2.58 16.90 -16.82
N GLY A 81 -1.94 16.85 -15.65
CA GLY A 81 -2.04 17.88 -14.63
C GLY A 81 -1.52 19.22 -15.11
N LEU A 82 -0.39 19.23 -15.83
CA LEU A 82 0.14 20.45 -16.46
C LEU A 82 -0.81 20.99 -17.54
N LEU A 83 -1.40 20.13 -18.36
CA LEU A 83 -2.38 20.55 -19.38
C LEU A 83 -3.58 21.24 -18.72
N ILE A 84 -4.14 20.62 -17.68
CA ILE A 84 -5.29 21.13 -16.92
C ILE A 84 -4.95 22.42 -16.17
N GLY A 85 -3.74 22.53 -15.62
CA GLY A 85 -3.28 23.70 -14.89
C GLY A 85 -2.94 24.89 -15.78
N CYS A 86 -2.39 24.65 -16.98
CA CYS A 86 -1.95 25.72 -17.88
C CYS A 86 -3.03 26.17 -18.88
N VAL A 87 -3.99 25.31 -19.22
CA VAL A 87 -5.01 25.59 -20.24
C VAL A 87 -6.41 25.54 -19.61
N PRO A 88 -7.04 26.70 -19.30
CA PRO A 88 -8.33 26.75 -18.60
C PRO A 88 -9.45 25.95 -19.28
N GLU A 89 -9.50 25.97 -20.62
CA GLU A 89 -10.48 25.21 -21.41
C GLU A 89 -10.37 23.70 -21.21
N SER A 90 -9.16 23.18 -20.99
CA SER A 90 -8.96 21.74 -20.82
C SER A 90 -9.61 21.19 -19.53
N HIS A 91 -9.80 22.04 -18.52
CA HIS A 91 -10.51 21.65 -17.31
C HIS A 91 -11.98 21.31 -17.59
N VAL A 92 -12.62 21.97 -18.55
CA VAL A 92 -14.02 21.70 -18.94
C VAL A 92 -14.15 20.30 -19.56
N TRP A 93 -13.17 19.88 -20.35
CA TRP A 93 -13.17 18.58 -21.02
C TRP A 93 -12.75 17.42 -20.10
N PHE A 94 -11.68 17.59 -19.32
CA PHE A 94 -11.09 16.50 -18.54
C PHE A 94 -11.52 16.49 -17.08
N GLY A 95 -11.83 17.66 -16.50
CA GLY A 95 -12.16 17.82 -15.08
C GLY A 95 -13.27 16.89 -14.61
N PRO A 96 -14.48 16.93 -15.22
CA PRO A 96 -15.60 16.08 -14.79
C PRO A 96 -15.26 14.58 -14.81
N THR A 97 -14.61 14.11 -15.88
CA THR A 97 -14.20 12.71 -16.04
C THR A 97 -13.16 12.30 -15.00
N LEU A 98 -12.15 13.13 -14.75
CA LEU A 98 -11.11 12.86 -13.76
C LEU A 98 -11.69 12.87 -12.34
N HIS A 99 -12.59 13.79 -12.04
CA HIS A 99 -13.29 13.83 -10.74
C HIS A 99 -14.13 12.58 -10.52
N PHE A 100 -14.85 12.12 -11.54
CA PHE A 100 -15.64 10.89 -11.46
C PHE A 100 -14.74 9.66 -11.25
N LEU A 101 -13.70 9.50 -12.07
CA LEU A 101 -12.78 8.37 -11.93
C LEU A 101 -12.11 8.38 -10.55
N ARG A 102 -11.65 9.54 -10.06
CA ARG A 102 -11.01 9.65 -8.74
C ARG A 102 -11.90 9.19 -7.58
N GLN A 103 -13.22 9.22 -7.73
CA GLN A 103 -14.16 8.76 -6.69
C GLN A 103 -14.25 7.23 -6.61
N ILE A 104 -13.88 6.51 -7.68
CA ILE A 104 -13.92 5.05 -7.68
C ILE A 104 -12.69 4.54 -6.92
N PRO A 105 -12.87 3.78 -5.83
CA PRO A 105 -11.72 3.24 -5.10
C PRO A 105 -10.95 2.25 -5.99
N PRO A 106 -9.61 2.30 -6.05
CA PRO A 106 -8.82 1.40 -6.90
C PRO A 106 -9.08 -0.09 -6.61
N THR A 107 -9.44 -0.42 -5.38
CA THR A 107 -9.78 -1.78 -4.95
C THR A 107 -11.04 -2.33 -5.63
N ALA A 108 -12.00 -1.48 -5.97
CA ALA A 108 -13.23 -1.89 -6.69
C ALA A 108 -12.95 -2.23 -8.16
N LEU A 109 -11.86 -1.72 -8.73
CA LEU A 109 -11.47 -1.99 -10.11
C LEU A 109 -10.61 -3.24 -10.28
N ILE A 110 -10.20 -3.90 -9.17
CA ILE A 110 -9.39 -5.12 -9.22
C ILE A 110 -10.02 -6.17 -10.16
N PRO A 111 -11.33 -6.50 -10.09
CA PRO A 111 -11.92 -7.49 -10.99
C PRO A 111 -11.86 -7.06 -12.45
N VAL A 112 -12.10 -5.78 -12.74
CA VAL A 112 -12.08 -5.25 -14.12
C VAL A 112 -10.66 -5.32 -14.69
N PHE A 113 -9.65 -4.92 -13.91
CA PHE A 113 -8.26 -5.04 -14.33
C PHE A 113 -7.79 -6.48 -14.45
N LEU A 114 -8.30 -7.39 -13.62
CA LEU A 114 -8.06 -8.84 -13.79
C LEU A 114 -8.66 -9.37 -15.10
N LEU A 115 -9.84 -8.91 -15.49
CA LEU A 115 -10.47 -9.31 -16.75
C LEU A 115 -9.71 -8.77 -17.97
N TRP A 116 -9.23 -7.52 -17.92
CA TRP A 116 -8.52 -6.91 -19.04
C TRP A 116 -7.06 -7.33 -19.16
N PHE A 117 -6.32 -7.35 -18.05
CA PHE A 117 -4.87 -7.63 -18.05
C PHE A 117 -4.53 -9.06 -17.64
N GLY A 118 -5.55 -9.86 -17.30
CA GLY A 118 -5.38 -11.23 -16.82
C GLY A 118 -4.90 -11.34 -15.37
N ILE A 119 -4.80 -12.58 -14.92
CA ILE A 119 -4.22 -12.94 -13.63
C ILE A 119 -2.70 -12.83 -13.74
N GLY A 120 -2.09 -12.03 -12.87
CA GLY A 120 -0.63 -11.90 -12.83
C GLY A 120 -0.17 -10.54 -12.35
N GLU A 121 0.92 -10.05 -12.93
CA GLU A 121 1.51 -8.77 -12.57
C GLU A 121 0.83 -7.60 -13.28
N GLY A 122 0.31 -7.77 -14.51
CA GLY A 122 -0.31 -6.69 -15.29
C GLY A 122 -1.45 -5.99 -14.55
N SER A 123 -2.38 -6.76 -13.97
CA SER A 123 -3.48 -6.23 -13.16
C SER A 123 -3.00 -5.50 -11.90
N LYS A 124 -1.91 -5.96 -11.25
CA LYS A 124 -1.32 -5.27 -10.10
C LYS A 124 -0.72 -3.92 -10.49
N HIS A 125 -0.02 -3.85 -11.62
CA HIS A 125 0.51 -2.58 -12.14
C HIS A 125 -0.62 -1.60 -12.48
N ALA A 126 -1.71 -2.07 -13.10
CA ALA A 126 -2.87 -1.23 -13.43
C ALA A 126 -3.54 -0.64 -12.18
N VAL A 127 -3.67 -1.41 -11.10
CA VAL A 127 -4.21 -0.91 -9.82
C VAL A 127 -3.31 0.18 -9.23
N ILE A 128 -1.99 -0.04 -9.21
CA ILE A 128 -1.03 0.95 -8.70
C ILE A 128 -1.07 2.22 -9.55
N PHE A 129 -1.10 2.06 -10.88
CA PHE A 129 -1.21 3.16 -11.81
C PHE A 129 -2.47 4.01 -11.53
N TYR A 130 -3.62 3.36 -11.44
CA TYR A 130 -4.88 4.02 -11.19
C TYR A 130 -4.91 4.71 -9.81
N ALA A 131 -4.37 4.07 -8.78
CA ALA A 131 -4.29 4.67 -7.44
C ALA A 131 -3.38 5.90 -7.40
N ALA A 132 -2.28 5.90 -8.16
CA ALA A 132 -1.27 6.94 -8.10
C ALA A 132 -1.48 8.08 -9.12
N VAL A 133 -2.19 7.86 -10.23
CA VAL A 133 -2.35 8.90 -11.27
C VAL A 133 -3.15 10.10 -10.79
N PHE A 134 -4.22 9.92 -10.00
CA PHE A 134 -5.08 11.04 -9.59
C PHE A 134 -4.50 11.98 -8.53
N PRO A 135 -3.66 11.53 -7.57
CA PRO A 135 -2.91 12.45 -6.72
C PRO A 135 -1.78 13.21 -7.46
N ILE A 136 -1.36 12.72 -8.63
CA ILE A 136 -0.31 13.34 -9.45
C ILE A 136 -0.89 14.42 -10.38
N VAL A 137 -2.06 14.15 -10.97
CA VAL A 137 -2.82 15.10 -11.81
C VAL A 137 -3.37 16.24 -10.96
#